data_AF-A0A412W256-F1
#
_entry.id   AF-A0A412W256-F1
#
_cell.length_a   1.000
_cell.length_b   1.000
_cell.length_c   1.000
_cell.angle_alpha   90.00
_cell.angle_beta   90.00
_cell.angle_gamma   90.00
#
_symmetry.space_group_name_H-M   'P 1'
#
loop_
_entity.id
_entity.type
_entity.pdbx_description
1 polymer ?
#
loop_
_entity_poly.entity_id
_entity_poly.type
_entity_poly.pdbx_seq_one_letter_code
_entity_poly.pdbx_strand_id
1 'polypeptide(L)'
;MPGFNHTTENMKTKTLLGFFLLSVMAFCVSACQDDAEIILFSGSELVDETGTCTNTVSSTVLYLNGWEAENIGIANGKGGYSAQSSDETIVTVTVIDNRLWLSSHGKKGKVTVTVTDKDGNYVTLPVTVSYGVLTFMCVDQPEFQVSRPSEDMLSLDSESELQEKVNVAMAPYSFINKGDICILRPDDVYHLSEEGTGGKFIYKTEDEQILVEGTYQIEWASLGGKQKKAFVFTYIDKNNVEQQHAYSMFLSKSFYEFNIFLTS
;
A
#
# COMPACT_ATOMS: atom_id res chain seq x y z
N MET A 1 97.64 27.34 -7.03
CA MET A 1 96.62 26.61 -6.25
C MET A 1 95.24 27.01 -6.77
N PRO A 2 94.28 26.06 -6.85
CA PRO A 2 93.03 26.09 -7.61
C PRO A 2 91.93 26.83 -6.82
N GLY A 3 90.71 27.10 -7.27
CA GLY A 3 89.94 26.77 -8.48
C GLY A 3 88.53 27.38 -8.29
N PHE A 4 87.84 27.64 -9.40
CA PHE A 4 86.46 28.14 -9.44
C PHE A 4 85.48 27.18 -8.73
N ASN A 5 84.49 27.72 -8.01
CA ASN A 5 83.12 27.20 -7.97
C ASN A 5 82.17 28.21 -7.29
N HIS A 6 81.27 28.79 -8.09
CA HIS A 6 80.04 29.39 -7.59
C HIS A 6 78.99 28.29 -7.50
N THR A 7 78.59 27.93 -6.28
CA THR A 7 77.36 27.16 -6.05
C THR A 7 76.38 28.07 -5.33
N THR A 8 75.40 28.54 -6.09
CA THR A 8 74.29 29.36 -5.61
C THR A 8 73.48 28.57 -4.57
N GLU A 9 73.53 28.98 -3.30
CA GLU A 9 72.56 28.55 -2.28
C GLU A 9 71.16 29.00 -2.72
N ASN A 10 70.36 28.08 -3.25
CA ASN A 10 68.95 28.33 -3.53
C ASN A 10 68.08 27.29 -2.83
N MET A 11 68.28 27.18 -1.52
CA MET A 11 67.64 26.18 -0.68
C MET A 11 67.04 26.79 0.59
N LYS A 12 66.21 27.84 0.44
CA LYS A 12 65.35 28.33 1.53
C LYS A 12 63.90 28.61 1.14
N THR A 13 63.60 28.84 -0.15
CA THR A 13 62.22 29.16 -0.59
C THR A 13 61.40 27.91 -0.94
N LYS A 14 62.04 26.82 -1.39
CA LYS A 14 61.33 25.60 -1.83
C LYS A 14 60.77 24.76 -0.69
N THR A 15 61.47 24.72 0.45
CA THR A 15 61.01 23.97 1.63
C THR A 15 59.89 24.73 2.36
N LEU A 16 59.96 26.06 2.44
CA LEU A 16 58.93 26.89 3.09
C LEU A 16 57.62 26.92 2.29
N LEU A 17 57.70 27.00 0.95
CA LEU A 17 56.53 26.92 0.05
C LEU A 17 55.88 25.54 0.12
N GLY A 18 56.68 24.48 0.28
CA GLY A 18 56.20 23.11 0.47
C GLY A 18 55.38 22.94 1.75
N PHE A 19 55.82 23.52 2.88
CA PHE A 19 55.06 23.47 4.14
C PHE A 19 53.78 24.31 4.12
N PHE A 20 53.77 25.44 3.39
CA PHE A 20 52.56 26.25 3.23
C PHE A 20 51.53 25.60 2.28
N LEU A 21 51.99 24.92 1.23
CA LEU A 21 51.11 24.15 0.34
C LEU A 21 50.57 22.86 1.00
N LEU A 22 51.35 22.23 1.88
CA LEU A 22 50.89 21.07 2.64
C LEU A 22 49.82 21.43 3.68
N SER A 23 49.92 22.61 4.33
CA SER A 23 48.91 23.07 5.29
C SER A 23 47.61 23.52 4.61
N VAL A 24 47.69 24.06 3.39
CA VAL A 24 46.51 24.43 2.59
C VAL A 24 45.78 23.18 2.06
N MET A 25 46.50 22.11 1.68
CA MET A 25 45.87 20.84 1.30
C MET A 25 45.26 20.07 2.49
N ALA A 26 45.78 20.26 3.71
CA ALA A 26 45.20 19.68 4.92
C ALA A 26 43.89 20.38 5.37
N PHE A 27 43.60 21.58 4.85
CA PHE A 27 42.36 22.32 5.12
C PHE A 27 41.23 22.00 4.11
N CYS A 28 41.50 21.22 3.07
CA CYS A 28 40.54 20.96 1.98
C CYS A 28 39.84 19.59 2.05
N VAL A 29 40.02 18.81 3.13
CA VAL A 29 39.44 17.46 3.26
C VAL A 29 38.23 17.35 4.20
N SER A 30 37.63 18.46 4.63
CA SER A 30 36.41 18.43 5.46
C SER A 30 35.23 19.22 4.87
N ALA A 31 35.09 19.24 3.54
CA ALA A 31 33.95 19.86 2.85
C ALA A 31 33.02 18.84 2.17
N CYS A 32 33.09 17.57 2.56
CA CYS A 32 32.12 16.55 2.12
C CYS A 32 31.64 15.79 3.34
N GLN A 33 30.61 16.30 4.01
CA GLN A 33 29.58 15.55 4.75
C GLN A 33 28.88 16.52 5.70
N ASP A 34 27.81 17.16 5.26
CA ASP A 34 26.82 17.62 6.26
C ASP A 34 25.38 17.79 5.77
N ASP A 35 25.14 17.80 4.45
CA ASP A 35 23.79 18.00 3.90
C ASP A 35 23.07 16.66 3.63
N ALA A 36 23.12 15.70 4.56
CA ALA A 36 22.29 14.52 4.44
C ALA A 36 20.83 14.94 4.72
N GLU A 37 19.99 14.94 3.67
CA GLU A 37 18.57 15.25 3.77
C GLU A 37 17.88 14.31 4.77
N ILE A 38 16.97 14.85 5.59
CA ILE A 38 16.22 14.05 6.57
C ILE A 38 15.41 12.98 5.81
N ILE A 39 15.59 11.71 6.18
CA ILE A 39 14.88 10.58 5.58
C ILE A 39 13.80 10.07 6.53
N LEU A 40 12.62 9.80 5.98
CA LEU A 40 11.55 9.10 6.66
C LEU A 40 11.49 7.65 6.17
N PHE A 41 11.28 6.68 7.06
CA PHE A 41 11.30 5.26 6.69
C PHE A 41 10.31 4.40 7.50
N SER A 42 9.85 3.30 6.92
CA SER A 42 8.94 2.35 7.58
C SER A 42 9.69 1.25 8.33
N GLY A 43 9.04 0.51 9.23
CA GLY A 43 9.71 -0.56 9.99
C GLY A 43 10.67 -0.03 11.06
N SER A 44 11.49 -0.92 11.66
CA SER A 44 12.31 -0.59 12.83
C SER A 44 13.59 0.18 12.52
N GLU A 45 14.22 -0.07 11.36
CA GLU A 45 15.51 0.50 10.97
C GLU A 45 15.52 0.88 9.48
N LEU A 46 16.38 1.83 9.10
CA LEU A 46 16.53 2.25 7.71
C LEU A 46 17.31 1.16 6.94
N VAL A 47 16.77 0.75 5.80
CA VAL A 47 17.43 -0.14 4.84
C VAL A 47 18.03 0.74 3.74
N ASP A 48 19.34 0.90 3.76
CA ASP A 48 20.10 1.73 2.80
C ASP A 48 21.34 0.99 2.24
N GLU A 49 21.24 -0.34 2.15
CA GLU A 49 22.30 -1.19 1.63
C GLU A 49 22.27 -1.26 0.10
N THR A 50 23.41 -1.07 -0.55
CA THR A 50 23.53 -1.16 -2.02
C THR A 50 23.08 -2.53 -2.52
N GLY A 51 22.12 -2.55 -3.45
CA GLY A 51 21.55 -3.79 -3.99
C GLY A 51 20.27 -4.25 -3.28
N THR A 52 19.77 -3.49 -2.30
CA THR A 52 18.48 -3.71 -1.64
C THR A 52 17.49 -2.60 -1.98
N CYS A 53 16.19 -2.86 -1.80
CA CYS A 53 15.17 -1.81 -1.86
C CYS A 53 15.18 -1.02 -0.55
N THR A 54 15.18 0.31 -0.64
CA THR A 54 15.03 1.14 0.56
C THR A 54 13.58 1.14 1.05
N ASN A 55 13.42 1.30 2.36
CA ASN A 55 12.12 1.42 3.02
C ASN A 55 11.70 2.88 3.26
N THR A 56 12.21 3.81 2.44
CA THR A 56 11.91 5.24 2.51
C THR A 56 10.43 5.50 2.27
N VAL A 57 9.86 6.40 3.08
CA VAL A 57 8.45 6.80 3.03
C VAL A 57 8.37 8.23 2.54
N SER A 58 7.72 8.44 1.39
CA SER A 58 7.48 9.77 0.81
C SER A 58 6.05 10.28 1.01
N SER A 59 5.13 9.39 1.42
CA SER A 59 3.75 9.70 1.80
C SER A 59 3.16 8.52 2.56
N THR A 60 2.07 8.74 3.30
CA THR A 60 1.35 7.64 3.96
C THR A 60 -0.16 7.86 4.01
N VAL A 61 -0.89 6.78 4.31
CA VAL A 61 -2.35 6.75 4.43
C VAL A 61 -2.75 6.09 5.74
N LEU A 62 -3.63 6.76 6.50
CA LEU A 62 -4.30 6.21 7.68
C LEU A 62 -5.75 5.86 7.31
N TYR A 63 -6.22 4.72 7.79
CA TYR A 63 -7.57 4.22 7.57
C TYR A 63 -8.43 4.28 8.83
N LEU A 64 -9.53 5.03 8.77
CA LEU A 64 -10.53 5.20 9.85
C LEU A 64 -11.35 3.93 10.16
N ASN A 65 -10.96 2.80 9.60
CA ASN A 65 -11.55 1.48 9.77
C ASN A 65 -10.44 0.47 10.07
N GLY A 66 -9.63 0.75 11.10
CA GLY A 66 -8.66 -0.22 11.66
C GLY A 66 -7.20 0.24 11.69
N TRP A 67 -6.76 1.12 10.78
CA TRP A 67 -5.36 1.61 10.71
C TRP A 67 -5.29 3.12 10.96
N GLU A 68 -5.61 3.53 12.18
CA GLU A 68 -5.72 4.96 12.53
C GLU A 68 -4.42 5.57 13.04
N ALA A 69 -3.36 4.77 13.20
CA ALA A 69 -2.08 5.21 13.72
C ALA A 69 -0.91 4.57 12.96
N GLU A 70 0.22 5.28 12.93
CA GLU A 70 1.44 4.80 12.27
C GLU A 70 2.70 5.30 12.98
N ASN A 71 3.74 4.48 12.92
CA ASN A 71 5.05 4.77 13.45
C ASN A 71 6.08 4.81 12.32
N ILE A 72 6.70 5.97 12.10
CA ILE A 72 7.65 6.21 11.00
C ILE A 72 9.01 6.60 11.59
N GLY A 73 10.09 6.02 11.07
CA GLY A 73 11.45 6.36 11.45
C GLY A 73 11.94 7.65 10.84
N ILE A 74 12.85 8.32 11.56
CA ILE A 74 13.55 9.53 11.14
C ILE A 74 15.06 9.22 11.11
N ALA A 75 15.71 9.45 9.98
CA ALA A 75 17.14 9.25 9.78
C ALA A 75 17.80 10.47 9.13
N ASN A 76 19.14 10.48 9.15
CA ASN A 76 20.02 11.43 8.47
C ASN A 76 19.99 12.89 8.92
N GLY A 77 19.00 13.32 9.71
CA GLY A 77 18.99 14.64 10.34
C GLY A 77 19.91 14.75 11.57
N LYS A 78 20.01 15.97 12.10
CA LYS A 78 20.94 16.30 13.20
C LYS A 78 20.40 15.95 14.60
N GLY A 79 19.29 15.22 14.69
CA GLY A 79 18.60 14.90 15.94
C GLY A 79 17.81 16.09 16.51
N GLY A 80 17.25 15.92 17.71
CA GLY A 80 16.41 16.95 18.35
C GLY A 80 15.16 17.29 17.54
N TYR A 81 14.56 16.27 16.94
CA TYR A 81 13.46 16.44 15.99
C TYR A 81 12.20 17.01 16.65
N SER A 82 11.51 17.85 15.90
CA SER A 82 10.16 18.32 16.16
C SER A 82 9.29 18.04 14.94
N ALA A 83 7.98 17.93 15.13
CA ALA A 83 7.06 17.74 14.02
C ALA A 83 5.75 18.48 14.25
N GLN A 84 5.14 18.94 13.17
CA GLN A 84 3.85 19.63 13.18
C GLN A 84 2.97 19.18 12.03
N SER A 85 1.69 18.95 12.31
CA SER A 85 0.67 18.70 11.28
C SER A 85 0.08 20.02 10.79
N SER A 86 -0.20 20.11 9.49
CA SER A 86 -0.91 21.26 8.91
C SER A 86 -2.36 21.39 9.40
N ASP A 87 -2.97 20.31 9.87
CA ASP A 87 -4.30 20.30 10.50
C ASP A 87 -4.36 19.20 11.58
N GLU A 88 -4.19 19.61 12.84
CA GLU A 88 -4.23 18.72 14.00
C GLU A 88 -5.62 18.15 14.29
N THR A 89 -6.68 18.71 13.69
CA THR A 89 -8.04 18.14 13.79
C THR A 89 -8.21 16.87 12.95
N ILE A 90 -7.28 16.60 12.03
CA ILE A 90 -7.27 15.42 11.17
C ILE A 90 -6.21 14.42 11.65
N VAL A 91 -4.96 14.87 11.82
CA VAL A 91 -3.85 14.05 12.30
C VAL A 91 -3.04 14.81 13.35
N THR A 92 -2.85 14.19 14.51
CA THR A 92 -1.86 14.63 15.49
C THR A 92 -0.55 13.90 15.28
N VAL A 93 0.55 14.58 15.61
CA VAL A 93 1.90 14.05 15.47
C VAL A 93 2.66 14.20 16.78
N THR A 94 3.42 13.17 17.15
CA THR A 94 4.34 13.24 18.29
C THR A 94 5.67 12.63 17.89
N VAL A 95 6.76 13.28 18.30
CA VAL A 95 8.10 12.74 18.13
C VAL A 95 8.52 12.09 19.43
N ILE A 96 8.93 10.82 19.37
CA ILE A 96 9.53 10.09 20.48
C ILE A 96 10.84 9.50 19.96
N ASP A 97 11.96 9.96 20.51
CA ASP A 97 13.30 9.68 20.01
C ASP A 97 13.43 10.03 18.52
N ASN A 98 13.81 9.07 17.68
CA ASN A 98 13.94 9.23 16.23
C ASN A 98 12.73 8.64 15.48
N ARG A 99 11.54 8.77 16.08
CA ARG A 99 10.30 8.19 15.54
C ARG A 99 9.17 9.21 15.56
N LEU A 100 8.44 9.25 14.45
CA LEU A 100 7.22 10.01 14.22
C LEU A 100 6.01 9.12 14.50
N TRP A 101 5.19 9.51 15.46
CA TRP A 101 3.93 8.84 15.78
C TRP A 101 2.78 9.68 15.23
N LEU A 102 2.07 9.13 14.24
CA LEU A 102 0.89 9.72 13.63
C LEU A 102 -0.36 9.07 14.21
N SER A 103 -1.39 9.86 14.48
CA SER A 103 -2.71 9.36 14.90
C SER A 103 -3.82 10.22 14.30
N SER A 104 -4.79 9.56 13.66
CA SER A 104 -5.97 10.20 13.09
C SER A 104 -7.12 10.33 14.10
N HIS A 105 -8.00 11.32 13.91
CA HIS A 105 -9.11 11.62 14.83
C HIS A 105 -10.50 11.42 14.20
N GLY A 106 -10.69 10.36 13.41
CA GLY A 106 -12.00 10.06 12.81
C GLY A 106 -12.44 11.00 11.68
N LYS A 107 -11.61 11.98 11.29
CA LYS A 107 -11.90 12.94 10.23
C LYS A 107 -11.07 12.62 8.99
N LYS A 108 -11.73 12.47 7.83
CA LYS A 108 -11.04 12.32 6.55
C LYS A 108 -10.40 13.62 6.09
N GLY A 109 -9.30 13.52 5.37
CA GLY A 109 -8.68 14.65 4.70
C GLY A 109 -7.24 14.39 4.31
N LYS A 110 -6.60 15.41 3.75
CA LYS A 110 -5.17 15.40 3.41
C LYS A 110 -4.49 16.45 4.26
N VAL A 111 -3.38 16.07 4.88
CA VAL A 111 -2.54 16.97 5.67
C VAL A 111 -1.08 16.81 5.27
N THR A 112 -0.27 17.78 5.62
CA THR A 112 1.19 17.70 5.49
C THR A 112 1.78 17.77 6.89
N VAL A 113 2.57 16.77 7.24
CA VAL A 113 3.38 16.76 8.46
C VAL A 113 4.77 17.26 8.11
N THR A 114 5.22 18.31 8.79
CA THR A 114 6.60 18.83 8.64
C THR A 114 7.43 18.33 9.81
N VAL A 115 8.55 17.67 9.53
CA VAL A 115 9.53 17.23 10.52
C VAL A 115 10.76 18.11 10.39
N THR A 116 11.23 18.69 11.49
CA THR A 116 12.35 19.64 11.53
C THR A 116 13.37 19.18 12.56
N ASP A 117 14.65 19.16 12.20
CA ASP A 117 15.75 18.86 13.13
C ASP A 117 16.20 20.09 13.93
N LYS A 118 17.12 19.90 14.88
CA LYS A 118 17.63 20.97 15.74
C LYS A 118 18.31 22.14 15.00
N ASP A 119 18.79 21.90 13.78
CA ASP A 119 19.52 22.89 12.97
C ASP A 119 18.59 23.59 11.97
N GLY A 120 17.30 23.23 11.96
CA GLY A 120 16.26 23.84 11.12
C GLY A 120 16.08 23.17 9.76
N ASN A 121 16.79 22.08 9.48
CA ASN A 121 16.55 21.28 8.27
C ASN A 121 15.18 20.60 8.40
N TYR A 122 14.44 20.47 7.31
CA TYR A 122 13.11 19.91 7.36
C TYR A 122 12.79 18.98 6.18
N VAL A 123 11.86 18.06 6.43
CA VAL A 123 11.22 17.22 5.41
C VAL A 123 9.71 17.25 5.64
N THR A 124 8.95 17.12 4.56
CA THR A 124 7.48 17.08 4.61
C THR A 124 6.96 15.71 4.23
N LEU A 125 6.01 15.20 5.00
CA LEU A 125 5.28 13.97 4.77
C LEU A 125 3.81 14.28 4.47
N PRO A 126 3.35 14.10 3.22
CA PRO A 126 1.93 14.06 2.91
C PRO A 126 1.27 12.87 3.60
N VAL A 127 0.19 13.12 4.34
CA VAL A 127 -0.63 12.11 5.01
C VAL A 127 -2.06 12.22 4.53
N THR A 128 -2.66 11.11 4.10
CA THR A 128 -4.08 11.04 3.73
C THR A 128 -4.82 10.22 4.78
N VAL A 129 -5.95 10.73 5.28
CA VAL A 129 -6.87 9.98 6.13
C VAL A 129 -8.13 9.65 5.34
N SER A 130 -8.42 8.36 5.16
CA SER A 130 -9.58 7.86 4.42
C SER A 130 -10.18 6.61 5.07
N TYR A 131 -11.18 5.99 4.43
CA TYR A 131 -11.49 4.59 4.74
C TYR A 131 -10.69 3.71 3.79
N GLY A 132 -10.15 2.60 4.30
CA GLY A 132 -9.59 1.55 3.48
C GLY A 132 -10.73 0.87 2.72
N VAL A 133 -10.57 0.80 1.40
CA VAL A 133 -11.52 0.15 0.49
C VAL A 133 -10.76 -0.74 -0.47
N LEU A 134 -11.35 -1.89 -0.80
CA LEU A 134 -10.87 -2.77 -1.86
C LEU A 134 -11.79 -2.57 -3.06
N THR A 135 -11.21 -2.15 -4.18
CA THR A 135 -11.94 -2.01 -5.45
C THR A 135 -11.39 -3.05 -6.41
N PHE A 136 -12.27 -3.87 -6.97
CA PHE A 136 -11.89 -4.84 -7.99
C PHE A 136 -12.93 -4.88 -9.11
N MET A 137 -12.46 -5.19 -10.31
CA MET A 137 -13.33 -5.52 -11.42
C MET A 137 -13.89 -6.91 -11.18
N CYS A 138 -15.19 -7.05 -11.33
CA CYS A 138 -15.82 -8.33 -11.19
C CYS A 138 -15.46 -9.18 -12.43
N VAL A 139 -14.71 -10.26 -12.20
CA VAL A 139 -14.32 -11.20 -13.26
C VAL A 139 -15.39 -12.24 -13.47
N ASP A 140 -15.46 -12.79 -14.69
CA ASP A 140 -16.37 -13.91 -14.98
C ASP A 140 -16.22 -15.01 -13.92
N GLN A 141 -17.36 -15.58 -13.52
CA GLN A 141 -17.33 -16.92 -12.95
C GLN A 141 -16.57 -17.83 -13.92
N PRO A 142 -15.75 -18.79 -13.45
CA PRO A 142 -15.19 -19.77 -14.38
C PRO A 142 -16.37 -20.40 -15.13
N GLU A 143 -16.38 -20.28 -16.46
CA GLU A 143 -17.35 -20.97 -17.32
C GLU A 143 -17.48 -22.39 -16.79
N PHE A 144 -18.68 -22.78 -16.37
CA PHE A 144 -18.91 -24.13 -15.86
C PHE A 144 -18.45 -25.11 -16.94
N GLN A 145 -17.32 -25.77 -16.73
CA GLN A 145 -16.75 -26.67 -17.72
C GLN A 145 -17.73 -27.85 -17.89
N VAL A 146 -18.50 -27.85 -18.98
CA VAL A 146 -19.41 -28.94 -19.29
C VAL A 146 -18.61 -30.03 -20.02
N SER A 147 -18.24 -31.10 -19.31
CA SER A 147 -17.63 -32.28 -19.93
C SER A 147 -18.70 -33.30 -20.32
N ARG A 148 -18.67 -33.79 -21.57
CA ARG A 148 -19.66 -34.74 -22.08
C ARG A 148 -19.45 -36.16 -21.52
N PRO A 149 -20.48 -36.85 -21.01
CA PRO A 149 -20.37 -38.24 -20.60
C PRO A 149 -20.47 -39.19 -21.80
N SER A 150 -19.34 -39.47 -22.46
CA SER A 150 -19.17 -40.48 -23.55
C SER A 150 -20.01 -40.30 -24.83
N GLU A 151 -19.48 -40.79 -25.96
CA GLU A 151 -20.07 -40.62 -27.30
C GLU A 151 -21.39 -41.39 -27.55
N ASP A 152 -21.77 -42.33 -26.68
CA ASP A 152 -22.88 -43.26 -26.95
C ASP A 152 -24.28 -42.80 -26.46
N MET A 153 -24.42 -41.59 -25.92
CA MET A 153 -25.75 -40.99 -25.68
C MET A 153 -26.20 -40.18 -26.90
N LEU A 154 -27.02 -40.83 -27.73
CA LEU A 154 -27.70 -40.28 -28.88
C LEU A 154 -28.57 -39.07 -28.50
N SER A 155 -28.26 -37.95 -29.15
CA SER A 155 -28.90 -36.63 -29.07
C SER A 155 -28.70 -35.89 -27.74
N LEU A 156 -28.24 -34.64 -27.87
CA LEU A 156 -28.77 -33.42 -27.25
C LEU A 156 -27.60 -32.42 -27.18
N ASP A 157 -27.62 -31.49 -28.15
CA ASP A 157 -26.79 -30.28 -28.26
C ASP A 157 -25.25 -30.48 -28.36
N SER A 158 -24.57 -29.60 -29.10
CA SER A 158 -23.09 -29.56 -29.10
C SER A 158 -22.55 -29.09 -27.74
N GLU A 159 -21.27 -29.36 -27.43
CA GLU A 159 -20.66 -28.85 -26.18
C GLU A 159 -20.80 -27.33 -26.05
N SER A 160 -20.71 -26.58 -27.15
CA SER A 160 -20.92 -25.13 -27.16
C SER A 160 -22.38 -24.74 -26.89
N GLU A 161 -23.36 -25.48 -27.43
CA GLU A 161 -24.78 -25.25 -27.16
C GLU A 161 -25.15 -25.63 -25.72
N LEU A 162 -24.54 -26.69 -25.16
CA LEU A 162 -24.69 -27.04 -23.75
C LEU A 162 -24.07 -25.99 -22.84
N GLN A 163 -22.88 -25.47 -23.20
CA GLN A 163 -22.23 -24.38 -22.47
C GLN A 163 -23.11 -23.13 -22.49
N GLU A 164 -23.68 -22.77 -23.64
CA GLU A 164 -24.61 -21.65 -23.76
C GLU A 164 -25.86 -21.87 -22.90
N LYS A 165 -26.47 -23.06 -22.93
CA LYS A 165 -27.64 -23.39 -22.10
C LYS A 165 -27.33 -23.37 -20.60
N VAL A 166 -26.16 -23.85 -20.19
CA VAL A 166 -25.70 -23.78 -18.80
C VAL A 166 -25.48 -22.33 -18.39
N ASN A 167 -24.80 -21.53 -19.22
CA ASN A 167 -24.59 -20.10 -18.93
C ASN A 167 -25.93 -19.34 -18.83
N VAL A 168 -26.90 -19.60 -19.73
CA VAL A 168 -28.26 -19.02 -19.67
C VAL A 168 -29.01 -19.46 -18.42
N ALA A 169 -28.91 -20.74 -18.03
CA ALA A 169 -29.56 -21.26 -16.83
C ALA A 169 -28.93 -20.71 -15.54
N MET A 170 -27.63 -20.41 -15.56
CA MET A 170 -26.88 -19.87 -14.43
C MET A 170 -26.92 -18.34 -14.34
N ALA A 171 -27.18 -17.63 -15.44
CA ALA A 171 -27.31 -16.17 -15.49
C ALA A 171 -28.22 -15.56 -14.40
N PRO A 172 -29.41 -16.10 -14.08
CA PRO A 172 -30.25 -15.55 -13.01
C PRO A 172 -29.67 -15.73 -11.59
N TYR A 173 -28.66 -16.58 -11.42
CA TYR A 173 -27.98 -16.82 -10.13
C TYR A 173 -26.72 -15.97 -9.94
N SER A 174 -26.27 -15.23 -10.96
CA SER A 174 -25.20 -14.25 -10.82
C SER A 174 -25.78 -12.84 -10.72
N PHE A 175 -25.71 -12.25 -9.53
CA PHE A 175 -26.06 -10.84 -9.32
C PHE A 175 -25.03 -9.86 -9.86
N ILE A 176 -23.85 -10.37 -10.25
CA ILE A 176 -22.72 -9.59 -10.73
C ILE A 176 -22.47 -9.90 -12.21
N ASN A 177 -22.32 -8.86 -13.02
CA ASN A 177 -21.87 -8.98 -14.40
C ASN A 177 -20.35 -8.78 -14.50
N LYS A 178 -19.77 -9.40 -15.52
CA LYS A 178 -18.36 -9.19 -15.90
C LYS A 178 -18.08 -7.73 -16.22
N GLY A 179 -16.96 -7.22 -15.74
CA GLY A 179 -16.46 -5.88 -16.08
C GLY A 179 -17.05 -4.76 -15.21
N ASP A 180 -18.12 -5.04 -14.47
CA ASP A 180 -18.62 -4.14 -13.44
C ASP A 180 -17.63 -4.04 -12.27
N ILE A 181 -17.87 -3.07 -11.40
CA ILE A 181 -16.97 -2.69 -10.31
C ILE A 181 -17.59 -3.09 -8.97
N CYS A 182 -16.83 -3.87 -8.22
CA CYS A 182 -17.14 -4.35 -6.89
C CYS A 182 -16.26 -3.57 -5.88
N ILE A 183 -16.87 -2.86 -4.93
CA ILE A 183 -16.18 -2.08 -3.89
C ILE A 183 -16.53 -2.64 -2.51
N LEU A 184 -15.52 -3.08 -1.77
CA LEU A 184 -15.65 -3.50 -0.37
C LEU A 184 -15.05 -2.44 0.52
N ARG A 185 -15.82 -2.03 1.52
CA ARG A 185 -15.32 -1.25 2.65
C ARG A 185 -15.46 -2.10 3.91
N PRO A 186 -14.40 -2.80 4.35
CA PRO A 186 -14.45 -3.57 5.58
C PRO A 186 -14.67 -2.64 6.78
N ASP A 187 -15.30 -3.16 7.83
CA ASP A 187 -15.40 -2.44 9.10
C ASP A 187 -14.03 -2.37 9.80
N ASP A 188 -13.16 -3.36 9.56
CA ASP A 188 -11.75 -3.38 9.96
C ASP A 188 -10.85 -3.93 8.84
N VAL A 189 -9.91 -3.12 8.37
CA VAL A 189 -8.97 -3.47 7.29
C VAL A 189 -8.02 -4.61 7.63
N TYR A 190 -7.74 -4.88 8.91
CA TYR A 190 -6.84 -5.97 9.32
C TYR A 190 -7.54 -7.33 9.33
N HIS A 191 -8.84 -7.34 9.58
CA HIS A 191 -9.62 -8.56 9.79
C HIS A 191 -10.59 -8.86 8.63
N LEU A 192 -10.28 -8.37 7.42
CA LEU A 192 -11.13 -8.40 6.23
C LEU A 192 -11.65 -9.79 5.80
N SER A 193 -11.01 -10.86 6.26
CA SER A 193 -11.37 -12.25 5.91
C SER A 193 -11.69 -13.12 7.11
N GLU A 194 -11.68 -12.56 8.31
CA GLU A 194 -11.98 -13.33 9.53
C GLU A 194 -13.47 -13.60 9.65
N GLU A 195 -13.82 -14.69 10.32
CA GLU A 195 -15.23 -15.03 10.55
C GLU A 195 -15.90 -13.97 11.42
N GLY A 196 -17.15 -13.63 11.08
CA GLY A 196 -17.95 -12.64 11.80
C GLY A 196 -17.58 -11.20 11.48
N THR A 197 -16.53 -10.96 10.69
CA THR A 197 -16.23 -9.62 10.18
C THR A 197 -17.06 -9.33 8.95
N GLY A 198 -17.18 -8.05 8.64
CA GLY A 198 -18.05 -7.59 7.58
C GLY A 198 -17.71 -6.20 7.13
N GLY A 199 -18.68 -5.58 6.47
CA GLY A 199 -18.60 -4.19 6.09
C GLY A 199 -19.63 -3.85 5.04
N LYS A 200 -19.34 -2.79 4.29
CA LYS A 200 -20.17 -2.38 3.16
C LYS A 200 -19.67 -3.00 1.86
N PHE A 201 -20.62 -3.39 1.03
CA PHE A 201 -20.38 -3.80 -0.34
C PHE A 201 -21.21 -2.92 -1.27
N ILE A 202 -20.54 -2.37 -2.29
CA ILE A 202 -21.16 -1.59 -3.36
C ILE A 202 -20.81 -2.28 -4.66
N TYR A 203 -21.83 -2.55 -5.47
CA TYR A 203 -21.68 -3.05 -6.83
C TYR A 203 -22.26 -2.03 -7.79
N LYS A 204 -21.42 -1.59 -8.72
CA LYS A 204 -21.70 -0.51 -9.66
C LYS A 204 -21.18 -0.86 -11.05
N THR A 205 -21.75 -0.25 -12.07
CA THR A 205 -21.27 -0.37 -13.45
C THR A 205 -19.93 0.36 -13.65
N GLU A 206 -19.30 0.12 -14.81
CA GLU A 206 -18.07 0.83 -15.22
C GLU A 206 -18.30 2.36 -15.36
N ASP A 207 -19.50 2.79 -15.77
CA ASP A 207 -19.92 4.20 -15.81
C ASP A 207 -20.36 4.77 -14.44
N GLU A 208 -20.00 4.07 -13.36
CA GLU A 208 -20.20 4.45 -11.96
C GLU A 208 -21.66 4.48 -11.47
N GLN A 209 -22.61 3.95 -12.24
CA GLN A 209 -23.99 3.80 -11.77
C GLN A 209 -24.06 2.71 -10.69
N ILE A 210 -24.42 3.09 -9.46
CA ILE A 210 -24.63 2.14 -8.37
C ILE A 210 -25.83 1.26 -8.71
N LEU A 211 -25.59 -0.06 -8.81
CA LEU A 211 -26.62 -1.06 -9.05
C LEU A 211 -27.21 -1.56 -7.74
N VAL A 212 -26.35 -1.80 -6.75
CA VAL A 212 -26.76 -2.24 -5.42
C VAL A 212 -25.74 -1.81 -4.36
N GLU A 213 -26.24 -1.43 -3.19
CA GLU A 213 -25.45 -1.23 -1.97
C GLU A 213 -26.05 -2.07 -0.86
N GLY A 214 -25.19 -2.67 -0.04
CA GLY A 214 -25.60 -3.41 1.13
C GLY A 214 -24.44 -3.68 2.08
N THR A 215 -24.63 -4.64 2.95
CA THR A 215 -23.63 -5.09 3.90
C THR A 215 -23.22 -6.52 3.60
N TYR A 216 -21.98 -6.86 3.92
CA TYR A 216 -21.53 -8.24 3.87
C TYR A 216 -21.02 -8.72 5.23
N GLN A 217 -21.05 -10.03 5.43
CA GLN A 217 -20.39 -10.73 6.52
C GLN A 217 -19.62 -11.93 5.98
N ILE A 218 -18.54 -12.29 6.67
CA ILE A 218 -17.77 -13.50 6.38
C ILE A 218 -18.20 -14.60 7.34
N GLU A 219 -18.64 -15.72 6.78
CA GLU A 219 -19.11 -16.88 7.54
C GLU A 219 -18.37 -18.14 7.09
N TRP A 220 -18.46 -19.24 7.86
CA TRP A 220 -18.05 -20.56 7.38
C TRP A 220 -19.24 -21.32 6.78
N ALA A 221 -19.06 -21.80 5.56
CA ALA A 221 -20.01 -22.67 4.88
C ALA A 221 -19.38 -24.05 4.60
N SER A 222 -20.18 -25.10 4.77
CA SER A 222 -19.79 -26.47 4.40
C SER A 222 -20.15 -26.73 2.94
N LEU A 223 -19.13 -26.76 2.07
CA LEU A 223 -19.27 -27.03 0.65
C LEU A 223 -18.53 -28.33 0.31
N GLY A 224 -19.27 -29.41 0.04
CA GLY A 224 -18.72 -30.73 -0.27
C GLY A 224 -17.94 -31.36 0.89
N GLY A 225 -18.38 -31.12 2.14
CA GLY A 225 -17.73 -31.66 3.35
C GLY A 225 -16.45 -30.92 3.78
N LYS A 226 -16.08 -29.83 3.08
CA LYS A 226 -14.98 -28.95 3.47
C LYS A 226 -15.53 -27.59 3.90
N GLN A 227 -14.99 -27.06 4.99
CA GLN A 227 -15.27 -25.70 5.44
C GLN A 227 -14.59 -24.70 4.50
N LYS A 228 -15.38 -23.76 3.96
CA LYS A 228 -14.91 -22.65 3.14
C LYS A 228 -15.48 -21.34 3.68
N LYS A 229 -14.74 -20.25 3.51
CA LYS A 229 -15.24 -18.91 3.84
C LYS A 229 -16.28 -18.50 2.81
N ALA A 230 -17.45 -18.13 3.30
CA ALA A 230 -18.55 -17.58 2.54
C ALA A 230 -18.63 -16.07 2.79
N PHE A 231 -18.73 -15.32 1.71
CA PHE A 231 -19.10 -13.91 1.70
C PHE A 231 -20.63 -13.84 1.59
N VAL A 232 -21.29 -13.47 2.67
CA VAL A 232 -22.75 -13.35 2.74
C VAL A 232 -23.10 -11.88 2.55
N PHE A 233 -23.74 -11.55 1.44
CA PHE A 233 -24.14 -10.20 1.07
C PHE A 233 -25.63 -10.01 1.27
N THR A 234 -26.01 -8.96 1.99
CA THR A 234 -27.40 -8.58 2.27
C THR A 234 -27.66 -7.16 1.78
N TYR A 235 -28.75 -6.97 1.04
CA TYR A 235 -29.17 -5.66 0.52
C TYR A 235 -30.69 -5.55 0.41
N ILE A 236 -31.20 -4.33 0.25
CA ILE A 236 -32.61 -4.06 -0.02
C ILE A 236 -32.78 -3.84 -1.53
N ASP A 237 -33.66 -4.62 -2.16
CA ASP A 237 -33.93 -4.49 -3.59
C ASP A 237 -34.86 -3.30 -3.92
N LYS A 238 -35.09 -3.09 -5.21
CA LYS A 238 -35.98 -2.03 -5.74
C LYS A 238 -37.44 -2.13 -5.27
N ASN A 239 -37.86 -3.30 -4.77
CA ASN A 239 -39.20 -3.54 -4.24
C ASN A 239 -39.24 -3.41 -2.71
N ASN A 240 -38.16 -2.92 -2.09
CA ASN A 240 -38.01 -2.79 -0.65
C ASN A 240 -38.06 -4.14 0.09
N VAL A 241 -37.56 -5.20 -0.55
CA VAL A 241 -37.42 -6.53 0.03
C VAL A 241 -35.94 -6.80 0.31
N GLU A 242 -35.66 -7.35 1.48
CA GLU A 242 -34.31 -7.81 1.84
C GLU A 242 -33.96 -9.06 1.01
N GLN A 243 -32.82 -8.98 0.34
CA GLN A 243 -32.22 -10.05 -0.42
C GLN A 243 -30.90 -10.43 0.25
N GLN A 244 -30.62 -11.72 0.28
CA GLN A 244 -29.37 -12.26 0.80
C GLN A 244 -28.80 -13.27 -0.19
N HIS A 245 -27.50 -13.15 -0.47
CA HIS A 245 -26.78 -14.11 -1.29
C HIS A 245 -25.46 -14.50 -0.64
N ALA A 246 -25.07 -15.77 -0.76
CA ALA A 246 -23.81 -16.27 -0.25
C ALA A 246 -22.90 -16.67 -1.41
N TYR A 247 -21.64 -16.24 -1.33
CA TYR A 247 -20.61 -16.52 -2.34
C TYR A 247 -19.42 -17.18 -1.67
N SER A 248 -18.80 -18.16 -2.32
CA SER A 248 -17.47 -18.62 -1.90
C SER A 248 -16.45 -17.51 -2.15
N MET A 249 -15.65 -17.19 -1.14
CA MET A 249 -14.59 -16.21 -1.25
C MET A 249 -13.24 -16.91 -1.48
N PHE A 250 -12.54 -16.55 -2.55
CA PHE A 250 -11.17 -16.96 -2.78
C PHE A 250 -10.25 -15.73 -2.75
N LEU A 251 -9.27 -15.77 -1.85
CA LEU A 251 -8.21 -14.80 -1.80
C LEU A 251 -7.02 -15.36 -2.56
N SER A 252 -6.63 -14.71 -3.65
CA SER A 252 -5.36 -15.00 -4.32
C SER A 252 -4.42 -13.81 -4.15
N LYS A 253 -3.17 -14.10 -3.79
CA LYS A 253 -2.09 -13.13 -3.79
C LYS A 253 -1.40 -13.23 -5.15
N SER A 254 -1.73 -12.33 -6.09
CA SER A 254 -0.84 -12.07 -7.22
C SER A 254 0.24 -11.10 -6.74
N PHE A 255 1.37 -11.01 -7.45
CA PHE A 255 2.47 -10.12 -7.10
C PHE A 255 1.95 -8.71 -6.75
N TYR A 256 1.96 -8.39 -5.44
CA TYR A 256 1.55 -7.12 -4.83
C TYR A 256 0.05 -6.78 -4.82
N GLU A 257 -0.84 -7.67 -5.29
CA GLU A 257 -2.29 -7.43 -5.28
C GLU A 257 -3.05 -8.59 -4.61
N PHE A 258 -3.98 -8.23 -3.73
CA PHE A 258 -4.96 -9.16 -3.17
C PHE A 258 -6.18 -9.18 -4.07
N ASN A 259 -6.42 -10.30 -4.75
CA ASN A 259 -7.62 -10.49 -5.54
C ASN A 259 -8.67 -11.23 -4.72
N ILE A 260 -9.88 -10.69 -4.69
CA ILE A 260 -11.06 -11.35 -4.15
C ILE A 260 -11.88 -11.88 -5.32
N PHE A 261 -12.05 -13.19 -5.37
CA PHE A 261 -12.98 -13.84 -6.29
C PHE A 261 -14.21 -14.28 -5.50
N LEU A 262 -15.39 -13.87 -5.99
CA LEU A 262 -16.67 -14.31 -5.47
C LEU A 262 -17.29 -15.29 -6.46
N THR A 263 -17.63 -16.50 -6.00
CA THR A 263 -18.30 -17.50 -6.84
C THR A 263 -19.57 -17.97 -6.15
N SER A 264 -20.72 -17.90 -6.82
CA SER A 264 -21.99 -18.47 -6.32
C SER A 264 -21.89 -19.97 -6.15
#